data_AF-A0A924JUU3-F1
#
_entry.id   AF-A0A924JUU3-F1
#
_cell.length_a   1.000
_cell.length_b   1.000
_cell.length_c   1.000
_cell.angle_alpha   90.00
_cell.angle_beta   90.00
_cell.angle_gamma   90.00
#
_symmetry.space_group_name_H-M   'P 1'
#
loop_
_entity.id
_entity.type
_entity.pdbx_description
1 polymer ?
#
loop_
_entity_poly.entity_id
_entity_poly.type
_entity_poly.pdbx_seq_one_letter_code
_entity_poly.pdbx_strand_id
1 'polypeptide(L)'
;MPPSELFAFLEANRTEGDVANMKECQHAQARGDAATALDAYRRGLHIDGSPQEEMLETLALLGPMAPPWILARWIVSQAYGWMLLNEDPRTDEAVRMTLACCYSIPEKWDPQEFLEFGTSVGACDWVAHELATYDLGGLADFVDVVVDDELKEAAPMIEDWVNAPLRPYRYESSGELAVRIADLVSGEELEIMDRGCLEGSSLGAVVLGRVVPALPDGPHMFASRPLEVDEITAYRAGYIEPGSGFPGWLLAVGSGFHDGRIPEGVGRRTAHVLDDRLMEYLPAS
;
A
#
# COMPACT_ATOMS: atom_id res chain seq x y z
N MET A 1 -13.61 18.92 10.88
CA MET A 1 -14.69 17.92 11.00
C MET A 1 -14.03 16.61 11.43
N PRO A 2 -14.47 15.96 12.51
CA PRO A 2 -14.03 14.61 12.87
C PRO A 2 -14.24 13.62 11.69
N PRO A 3 -13.41 12.57 11.55
CA PRO A 3 -13.58 11.59 10.47
C PRO A 3 -14.97 10.96 10.41
N SER A 4 -15.58 10.64 11.55
CA SER A 4 -16.95 10.08 11.62
C SER A 4 -18.01 11.04 11.08
N GLU A 5 -17.90 12.34 11.39
CA GLU A 5 -18.79 13.36 10.84
C GLU A 5 -18.57 13.55 9.34
N LEU A 6 -17.33 13.42 8.86
CA LEU A 6 -17.01 13.47 7.43
C LEU A 6 -17.61 12.28 6.69
N PHE A 7 -17.46 11.05 7.19
CA PHE A 7 -18.07 9.87 6.56
C PHE A 7 -19.59 9.96 6.53
N ALA A 8 -20.23 10.30 7.65
CA ALA A 8 -21.67 10.49 7.70
C ALA A 8 -22.13 11.59 6.75
N PHE A 9 -21.37 12.68 6.62
CA PHE A 9 -21.63 13.73 5.65
C PHE A 9 -21.51 13.20 4.22
N LEU A 10 -20.42 12.49 3.88
CA LEU A 10 -20.21 11.95 2.55
C LEU A 10 -21.31 10.97 2.16
N GLU A 11 -21.69 10.06 3.07
CA GLU A 11 -22.75 9.08 2.83
C GLU A 11 -24.12 9.76 2.66
N ALA A 12 -24.45 10.74 3.50
CA ALA A 12 -25.71 11.46 3.42
C ALA A 12 -25.84 12.34 2.15
N ASN A 13 -24.72 12.75 1.57
CA ASN A 13 -24.68 13.58 0.36
C ASN A 13 -24.37 12.80 -0.92
N ARG A 14 -24.11 11.49 -0.82
CA ARG A 14 -23.81 10.64 -1.99
C ARG A 14 -25.04 10.52 -2.89
N THR A 15 -24.87 10.88 -4.15
CA THR A 15 -25.88 10.75 -5.21
C THR A 15 -25.60 9.55 -6.10
N GLU A 16 -26.58 9.15 -6.92
CA GLU A 16 -26.37 8.17 -7.99
C GLU A 16 -25.31 8.64 -9.00
N GLY A 17 -25.20 9.97 -9.22
CA GLY A 17 -24.18 10.58 -10.05
C GLY A 17 -22.77 10.36 -9.50
N ASP A 18 -22.59 10.47 -8.18
CA ASP A 18 -21.31 10.21 -7.52
C ASP A 18 -20.87 8.75 -7.68
N VAL A 19 -21.81 7.82 -7.54
CA VAL A 19 -21.55 6.39 -7.76
C VAL A 19 -21.17 6.12 -9.23
N ALA A 20 -21.84 6.76 -10.19
CA ALA A 20 -21.51 6.63 -11.60
C ALA A 20 -20.11 7.21 -11.91
N ASN A 21 -19.80 8.39 -11.40
CA ASN A 21 -18.49 9.04 -11.56
C ASN A 21 -17.36 8.20 -10.93
N MET A 22 -17.57 7.61 -9.75
CA MET A 22 -16.60 6.71 -9.12
C MET A 22 -16.32 5.47 -9.98
N LYS A 23 -17.37 4.85 -10.55
CA LYS A 23 -17.22 3.71 -11.47
C LYS A 23 -16.50 4.09 -12.76
N GLU A 24 -16.82 5.26 -13.33
CA GLU A 24 -16.13 5.79 -14.50
C GLU A 24 -14.65 6.03 -14.21
N CYS A 25 -14.34 6.62 -13.06
CA CYS A 25 -12.97 6.80 -12.58
C CYS A 25 -12.24 5.47 -12.53
N GLN A 26 -12.80 4.45 -11.86
CA GLN A 26 -12.16 3.11 -11.79
C GLN A 26 -11.94 2.48 -13.17
N HIS A 27 -12.93 2.53 -14.06
CA HIS A 27 -12.79 1.98 -15.40
C HIS A 27 -11.71 2.71 -16.20
N ALA A 28 -11.59 4.03 -16.05
CA ALA A 28 -10.53 4.81 -16.69
C ALA A 28 -9.15 4.47 -16.13
N GLN A 29 -9.03 4.33 -14.80
CA GLN A 29 -7.79 3.91 -14.15
C GLN A 29 -7.33 2.52 -14.64
N ALA A 30 -8.24 1.56 -14.75
CA ALA A 30 -7.95 0.22 -15.24
C ALA A 30 -7.42 0.18 -16.68
N ARG A 31 -7.81 1.17 -17.51
CA ARG A 31 -7.32 1.36 -18.89
C ARG A 31 -6.06 2.22 -18.99
N GLY A 32 -5.50 2.68 -17.87
CA GLY A 32 -4.36 3.59 -17.89
C GLY A 32 -4.68 5.04 -18.27
N ASP A 33 -5.96 5.42 -18.34
CA ASP A 33 -6.39 6.77 -18.71
C ASP A 33 -6.53 7.67 -17.47
N ALA A 34 -5.39 8.16 -16.97
CA ALA A 34 -5.34 8.99 -15.77
C ALA A 34 -6.09 10.32 -15.92
N ALA A 35 -6.12 10.91 -17.12
CA ALA A 35 -6.81 12.18 -17.36
C ALA A 35 -8.33 12.04 -17.25
N THR A 36 -8.90 11.00 -17.89
CA THR A 36 -10.33 10.71 -17.74
C THR A 36 -10.66 10.27 -16.31
N ALA A 37 -9.77 9.49 -15.67
CA ALA A 37 -9.95 9.12 -14.27
C ALA A 37 -9.99 10.33 -13.33
N LEU A 38 -9.11 11.31 -13.54
CA LEU A 38 -9.08 12.56 -12.76
C LEU A 38 -10.33 13.41 -12.97
N ASP A 39 -10.79 13.57 -14.21
CA ASP A 39 -12.02 14.31 -14.51
C ASP A 39 -13.23 13.65 -13.83
N ALA A 40 -13.37 12.33 -13.98
CA ALA A 40 -14.44 11.58 -13.32
C ALA A 40 -14.36 11.67 -11.79
N TYR A 41 -13.17 11.58 -11.21
CA TYR A 41 -12.94 11.75 -9.76
C TYR A 41 -13.45 13.12 -9.27
N ARG A 42 -13.10 14.19 -9.99
CA ARG A 42 -13.47 15.57 -9.65
C ARG A 42 -14.95 15.89 -9.82
N ARG A 43 -15.63 15.23 -10.76
CA ARG A 43 -17.08 15.38 -10.95
C ARG A 43 -17.89 14.67 -9.87
N GLY A 44 -17.32 13.66 -9.20
CA GLY A 44 -17.94 12.97 -8.08
C GLY A 44 -17.63 13.60 -6.73
N LEU A 45 -18.24 13.03 -5.69
CA LEU A 45 -17.93 13.33 -4.31
C LEU A 45 -16.51 12.86 -3.96
N HIS A 46 -15.58 13.81 -3.76
CA HIS A 46 -14.17 13.55 -3.50
C HIS A 46 -13.61 14.48 -2.41
N ILE A 47 -12.35 14.24 -2.04
CA ILE A 47 -11.58 15.07 -1.10
C ILE A 47 -10.47 15.76 -1.91
N ASP A 48 -10.56 17.08 -2.01
CA ASP A 48 -9.52 17.92 -2.64
C ASP A 48 -8.16 17.69 -1.98
N GLY A 49 -7.12 17.51 -2.79
CA GLY A 49 -5.75 17.28 -2.32
C GLY A 49 -5.57 15.91 -1.64
N SER A 50 -6.43 14.95 -1.92
CA SER A 50 -6.20 13.59 -1.47
C SER A 50 -5.00 12.97 -2.22
N PRO A 51 -4.30 11.98 -1.63
CA PRO A 51 -3.21 11.28 -2.31
C PRO A 51 -3.63 10.63 -3.63
N GLN A 52 -4.91 10.25 -3.76
CA GLN A 52 -5.46 9.72 -5.01
C GLN A 52 -5.56 10.82 -6.08
N GLU A 53 -6.03 12.02 -5.71
CA GLU A 53 -6.09 13.15 -6.65
C GLU A 53 -4.67 13.52 -7.12
N GLU A 54 -3.72 13.67 -6.18
CA GLU A 54 -2.32 14.01 -6.49
C GLU A 54 -1.66 12.98 -7.42
N MET A 55 -1.92 11.69 -7.21
CA MET A 55 -1.47 10.61 -8.11
C MET A 55 -2.07 10.75 -9.51
N LEU A 56 -3.39 10.97 -9.59
CA LEU A 56 -4.08 11.11 -10.88
C LEU A 56 -3.64 12.37 -11.63
N GLU A 57 -3.43 13.48 -10.94
CA GLU A 57 -2.85 14.71 -11.49
C GLU A 57 -1.44 14.46 -12.06
N THR A 58 -0.59 13.80 -11.27
CA THR A 58 0.77 13.47 -11.66
C THR A 58 0.79 12.60 -12.91
N LEU A 59 -0.02 11.53 -12.95
CA LEU A 59 -0.11 10.63 -14.09
C LEU A 59 -0.73 11.30 -15.31
N ALA A 60 -1.76 12.14 -15.13
CA ALA A 60 -2.35 12.91 -16.23
C ALA A 60 -1.36 13.91 -16.83
N LEU A 61 -0.50 14.51 -15.99
CA LEU A 61 0.57 15.42 -16.43
C LEU A 61 1.68 14.68 -17.18
N LEU A 62 2.13 13.54 -16.66
CA LEU A 62 3.20 12.74 -17.27
C LEU A 62 2.73 12.04 -18.56
N GLY A 63 1.47 11.62 -18.60
CA GLY A 63 0.88 10.88 -19.71
C GLY A 63 1.75 9.66 -20.11
N PRO A 64 2.06 9.47 -21.40
CA PRO A 64 2.91 8.38 -21.87
C PRO A 64 4.35 8.40 -21.35
N MET A 65 4.79 9.49 -20.72
CA MET A 65 6.14 9.62 -20.14
C MET A 65 6.20 9.20 -18.67
N ALA A 66 5.10 8.71 -18.10
CA ALA A 66 5.09 8.17 -16.75
C ALA A 66 6.11 7.03 -16.63
N PRO A 67 7.04 7.07 -15.65
CA PRO A 67 7.95 5.97 -15.40
C PRO A 67 7.19 4.68 -15.10
N PRO A 68 7.71 3.53 -15.55
CA PRO A 68 7.10 2.22 -15.28
C PRO A 68 6.76 1.96 -13.80
N TRP A 69 7.59 2.42 -12.86
CA TRP A 69 7.33 2.21 -11.43
C TRP A 69 6.18 3.06 -10.87
N ILE A 70 5.93 4.26 -11.43
CA ILE A 70 4.76 5.07 -11.04
C ILE A 70 3.49 4.34 -11.47
N LEU A 71 3.49 3.81 -12.69
CA LEU A 71 2.38 3.00 -13.20
C LEU A 71 2.19 1.73 -12.37
N ALA A 72 3.26 1.04 -11.98
CA ALA A 72 3.18 -0.12 -11.09
C ALA A 72 2.57 0.25 -9.71
N ARG A 73 3.01 1.35 -9.08
CA ARG A 73 2.39 1.86 -7.83
C ARG A 73 0.93 2.18 -8.00
N TRP A 74 0.57 2.80 -9.13
CA TRP A 74 -0.80 3.12 -9.44
C TRP A 74 -1.66 1.86 -9.55
N ILE A 75 -1.21 0.84 -10.28
CA ILE A 75 -1.88 -0.47 -10.38
C ILE A 75 -2.10 -1.08 -8.99
N VAL A 76 -1.08 -1.07 -8.12
CA VAL A 76 -1.19 -1.60 -6.75
C VAL A 76 -2.23 -0.85 -5.93
N SER A 77 -2.24 0.48 -6.01
CA SER A 77 -3.24 1.30 -5.30
C SER A 77 -4.67 1.04 -5.78
N GLN A 78 -4.84 0.74 -7.08
CA GLN A 78 -6.13 0.39 -7.66
C GLN A 78 -6.62 -0.98 -7.17
N ALA A 79 -5.73 -1.96 -7.02
CA ALA A 79 -6.10 -3.32 -6.63
C ALA A 79 -6.85 -3.34 -5.28
N TYR A 80 -6.34 -2.61 -4.28
CA TYR A 80 -7.01 -2.54 -2.98
C TYR A 80 -8.35 -1.79 -3.06
N GLY A 81 -8.39 -0.65 -3.76
CA GLY A 81 -9.63 0.10 -3.97
C GLY A 81 -10.70 -0.69 -4.74
N TRP A 82 -10.29 -1.49 -5.72
CA TRP A 82 -11.16 -2.41 -6.46
C TRP A 82 -11.75 -3.47 -5.54
N MET A 83 -10.95 -4.10 -4.67
CA MET A 83 -11.45 -5.07 -3.70
C MET A 83 -12.46 -4.47 -2.72
N LEU A 84 -12.17 -3.28 -2.17
CA LEU A 84 -13.10 -2.59 -1.27
C LEU A 84 -14.44 -2.28 -1.95
N LEU A 85 -14.41 -1.81 -3.19
CA LEU A 85 -15.62 -1.41 -3.92
C LEU A 85 -16.45 -2.59 -4.42
N ASN A 86 -15.85 -3.76 -4.59
CA ASN A 86 -16.55 -4.99 -4.97
C ASN A 86 -16.87 -5.88 -3.76
N GLU A 87 -16.69 -5.38 -2.53
CA GLU A 87 -16.93 -6.11 -1.29
C GLU A 87 -16.20 -7.47 -1.26
N ASP A 88 -14.95 -7.49 -1.76
CA ASP A 88 -14.17 -8.72 -1.86
C ASP A 88 -13.91 -9.31 -0.46
N PRO A 89 -14.22 -10.60 -0.22
CA PRO A 89 -14.12 -11.22 1.10
C PRO A 89 -12.70 -11.20 1.69
N ARG A 90 -11.67 -11.07 0.87
CA ARG A 90 -10.27 -10.96 1.32
C ARG A 90 -10.02 -9.70 2.14
N THR A 91 -10.76 -8.62 1.88
CA THR A 91 -10.63 -7.38 2.66
C THR A 91 -11.11 -7.56 4.09
N ASP A 92 -12.26 -8.21 4.28
CA ASP A 92 -12.80 -8.56 5.60
C ASP A 92 -11.88 -9.57 6.32
N GLU A 93 -11.35 -10.57 5.61
CA GLU A 93 -10.36 -11.49 6.17
C GLU A 93 -9.09 -10.77 6.63
N ALA A 94 -8.52 -9.91 5.79
CA ALA A 94 -7.34 -9.12 6.13
C ALA A 94 -7.58 -8.19 7.34
N VAL A 95 -8.75 -7.54 7.42
CA VAL A 95 -9.13 -6.72 8.58
C VAL A 95 -9.21 -7.55 9.85
N ARG A 96 -9.86 -8.72 9.82
CA ARG A 96 -9.96 -9.60 11.00
C ARG A 96 -8.60 -10.07 11.48
N MET A 97 -7.73 -10.47 10.56
CA MET A 97 -6.35 -10.88 10.87
C MET A 97 -5.56 -9.72 11.49
N THR A 98 -5.70 -8.53 10.93
CA THR A 98 -5.05 -7.31 11.43
C THR A 98 -5.55 -6.95 12.84
N LEU A 99 -6.87 -6.95 13.07
CA LEU A 99 -7.47 -6.70 14.38
C LEU A 99 -6.98 -7.71 15.43
N ALA A 100 -6.87 -8.99 15.06
CA ALA A 100 -6.42 -10.05 15.96
C ALA A 100 -4.94 -9.94 16.33
N CYS A 101 -4.10 -9.40 15.45
CA CYS A 101 -2.65 -9.35 15.66
C CYS A 101 -2.13 -7.98 16.11
N CYS A 102 -2.79 -6.88 15.77
CA CYS A 102 -2.20 -5.54 15.91
C CYS A 102 -2.96 -4.62 16.87
N TYR A 103 -4.08 -5.09 17.45
CA TYR A 103 -4.97 -4.28 18.26
C TYR A 103 -5.43 -4.99 19.53
N SER A 104 -5.61 -4.22 20.59
CA SER A 104 -6.27 -4.66 21.81
C SER A 104 -7.76 -4.56 21.58
N ILE A 105 -8.46 -5.69 21.47
CA ILE A 105 -9.92 -5.70 21.32
C ILE A 105 -10.56 -5.94 22.69
N PRO A 106 -11.18 -4.91 23.32
CA PRO A 106 -11.93 -5.10 24.56
C PRO A 106 -13.01 -6.18 24.45
N GLU A 107 -13.27 -6.88 25.57
CA GLU A 107 -14.28 -7.97 25.62
C GLU A 107 -15.70 -7.51 25.27
N LYS A 108 -16.00 -6.22 25.45
CA LYS A 108 -17.31 -5.62 25.18
C LYS A 108 -17.12 -4.36 24.36
N TRP A 109 -17.66 -4.41 23.14
CA TRP A 109 -17.79 -3.25 22.27
C TRP A 109 -19.26 -3.00 22.00
N ASP A 110 -19.60 -1.74 21.78
CA ASP A 110 -20.82 -1.45 21.04
C ASP A 110 -20.66 -1.96 19.59
N PRO A 111 -21.66 -2.68 19.02
CA PRO A 111 -21.55 -3.23 17.67
C PRO A 111 -21.29 -2.18 16.58
N GLN A 112 -21.83 -0.97 16.73
CA GLN A 112 -21.64 0.11 15.76
C GLN A 112 -20.21 0.65 15.85
N GLU A 113 -19.70 0.88 17.06
CA GLU A 113 -18.30 1.27 17.27
C GLU A 113 -17.33 0.22 16.69
N PHE A 114 -17.64 -1.07 16.81
CA PHE A 114 -16.81 -2.15 16.27
C PHE A 114 -16.78 -2.16 14.75
N LEU A 115 -17.94 -1.93 14.13
CA LEU A 115 -18.03 -1.79 12.69
C LEU A 115 -17.21 -0.58 12.21
N GLU A 116 -17.38 0.59 12.83
CA GLU A 116 -16.65 1.82 12.46
C GLU A 116 -15.13 1.67 12.60
N PHE A 117 -14.68 1.01 13.65
CA PHE A 117 -13.26 0.72 13.83
C PHE A 117 -12.73 -0.27 12.80
N GLY A 118 -13.45 -1.36 12.54
CA GLY A 118 -13.10 -2.32 11.49
C GLY A 118 -13.01 -1.65 10.11
N THR A 119 -13.96 -0.77 9.79
CA THR A 119 -13.93 0.05 8.57
C THR A 119 -12.71 0.96 8.55
N SER A 120 -12.37 1.61 9.67
CA SER A 120 -11.16 2.44 9.75
C SER A 120 -9.87 1.63 9.56
N VAL A 121 -9.81 0.40 10.06
CA VAL A 121 -8.67 -0.51 9.86
C VAL A 121 -8.59 -0.92 8.38
N GLY A 122 -9.70 -1.31 7.77
CA GLY A 122 -9.76 -1.63 6.34
C GLY A 122 -9.49 -0.45 5.42
N ALA A 123 -9.67 0.79 5.86
CA ALA A 123 -9.40 1.95 5.01
C ALA A 123 -7.97 2.48 5.13
N CYS A 124 -7.29 2.23 6.24
CA CYS A 124 -6.09 2.99 6.62
C CYS A 124 -4.95 2.16 7.23
N ASP A 125 -5.15 0.87 7.51
CA ASP A 125 -4.10 0.05 8.13
C ASP A 125 -3.23 -0.64 7.08
N TRP A 126 -1.95 -0.31 7.10
CA TRP A 126 -0.93 -0.89 6.24
C TRP A 126 -0.92 -2.43 6.29
N VAL A 127 -1.11 -3.04 7.47
CA VAL A 127 -1.12 -4.51 7.62
C VAL A 127 -2.29 -5.11 6.86
N ALA A 128 -3.48 -4.52 6.97
CA ALA A 128 -4.67 -4.99 6.25
C ALA A 128 -4.51 -4.82 4.73
N HIS A 129 -3.89 -3.72 4.30
CA HIS A 129 -3.60 -3.48 2.89
C HIS A 129 -2.60 -4.51 2.33
N GLU A 130 -1.48 -4.75 3.01
CA GLU A 130 -0.46 -5.73 2.58
C GLU A 130 -1.03 -7.15 2.50
N LEU A 131 -1.83 -7.55 3.49
CA LEU A 131 -2.48 -8.87 3.51
C LEU A 131 -3.40 -9.05 2.32
N ALA A 132 -4.36 -8.14 2.11
CA ALA A 132 -5.33 -8.29 1.03
C ALA A 132 -4.65 -8.20 -0.34
N THR A 133 -3.73 -7.26 -0.50
CA THR A 133 -3.08 -6.95 -1.78
C THR A 133 -2.12 -8.06 -2.19
N TYR A 134 -1.28 -8.55 -1.29
CA TYR A 134 -0.22 -9.49 -1.65
C TYR A 134 -0.49 -10.90 -1.11
N ASP A 135 -0.66 -11.06 0.20
CA ASP A 135 -0.67 -12.39 0.82
C ASP A 135 -1.96 -13.19 0.54
N LEU A 136 -3.09 -12.50 0.30
CA LEU A 136 -4.37 -13.09 -0.11
C LEU A 136 -4.60 -13.01 -1.64
N GLY A 137 -3.58 -12.63 -2.41
CA GLY A 137 -3.59 -12.66 -3.87
C GLY A 137 -4.40 -11.56 -4.56
N GLY A 138 -4.80 -10.49 -3.86
CA GLY A 138 -5.63 -9.42 -4.42
C GLY A 138 -5.01 -8.74 -5.64
N LEU A 139 -3.70 -8.47 -5.61
CA LEU A 139 -2.96 -7.84 -6.70
C LEU A 139 -2.82 -8.78 -7.91
N ALA A 140 -2.54 -10.07 -7.67
CA ALA A 140 -2.42 -11.05 -8.75
C ALA A 140 -3.73 -11.14 -9.54
N ASP A 141 -4.86 -11.27 -8.86
CA ASP A 141 -6.17 -11.34 -9.50
C ASP A 141 -6.54 -10.01 -10.18
N PHE A 142 -6.22 -8.88 -9.56
CA PHE A 142 -6.50 -7.56 -10.16
C PHE A 142 -5.72 -7.37 -11.46
N VAL A 143 -4.42 -7.70 -11.47
CA VAL A 143 -3.59 -7.65 -12.67
C VAL A 143 -4.16 -8.58 -13.73
N ASP A 144 -4.49 -9.83 -13.40
CA ASP A 144 -5.02 -10.79 -14.37
C ASP A 144 -6.37 -10.34 -14.98
N VAL A 145 -7.31 -9.91 -14.13
CA VAL A 145 -8.72 -9.73 -14.51
C VAL A 145 -9.08 -8.31 -14.93
N VAL A 146 -8.44 -7.29 -14.38
CA VAL A 146 -8.91 -5.89 -14.45
C VAL A 146 -7.99 -4.99 -15.25
N VAL A 147 -6.66 -5.13 -15.08
CA VAL A 147 -5.69 -4.24 -15.73
C VAL A 147 -5.65 -4.51 -17.24
N ASP A 148 -5.82 -3.45 -18.03
CA ASP A 148 -5.74 -3.51 -19.49
C ASP A 148 -4.33 -3.86 -19.98
N ASP A 149 -4.24 -4.55 -21.13
CA ASP A 149 -2.97 -4.99 -21.70
C ASP A 149 -2.02 -3.83 -21.99
N GLU A 150 -2.52 -2.68 -22.45
CA GLU A 150 -1.68 -1.49 -22.71
C GLU A 150 -1.04 -0.96 -21.42
N LEU A 151 -1.78 -0.95 -20.31
CA LEU A 151 -1.26 -0.52 -19.01
C LEU A 151 -0.27 -1.54 -18.44
N LYS A 152 -0.49 -2.84 -18.64
CA LYS A 152 0.48 -3.90 -18.29
C LYS A 152 1.78 -3.75 -19.06
N GLU A 153 1.70 -3.51 -20.37
CA GLU A 153 2.88 -3.29 -21.23
C GLU A 153 3.68 -2.05 -20.80
N ALA A 154 3.00 -1.00 -20.32
CA ALA A 154 3.63 0.21 -19.81
C ALA A 154 4.28 0.02 -18.41
N ALA A 155 3.86 -0.99 -17.65
CA ALA A 155 4.39 -1.35 -16.34
C ALA A 155 4.95 -2.79 -16.33
N PRO A 156 5.99 -3.10 -17.12
CA PRO A 156 6.43 -4.48 -17.40
C PRO A 156 6.92 -5.25 -16.17
N MET A 157 7.22 -4.56 -15.06
CA MET A 157 7.67 -5.18 -13.82
C MET A 157 6.53 -5.60 -12.88
N ILE A 158 5.25 -5.34 -13.23
CA ILE A 158 4.14 -5.55 -12.30
C ILE A 158 4.06 -7.01 -11.81
N GLU A 159 4.47 -7.97 -12.64
CA GLU A 159 4.59 -9.38 -12.26
C GLU A 159 5.62 -9.62 -11.15
N ASP A 160 6.75 -8.91 -11.17
CA ASP A 160 7.74 -8.98 -10.09
C ASP A 160 7.17 -8.38 -8.79
N TRP A 161 6.34 -7.35 -8.90
CA TRP A 161 5.67 -6.74 -7.74
C TRP A 161 4.66 -7.70 -7.13
N VAL A 162 3.84 -8.37 -7.95
CA VAL A 162 2.87 -9.41 -7.51
C VAL A 162 3.56 -10.47 -6.64
N ASN A 163 4.76 -10.88 -7.05
CA ASN A 163 5.50 -11.96 -6.40
C ASN A 163 6.53 -11.50 -5.36
N ALA A 164 6.66 -10.19 -5.12
CA ALA A 164 7.68 -9.64 -4.25
C ALA A 164 7.43 -10.06 -2.80
N PRO A 165 8.36 -10.76 -2.12
CA PRO A 165 8.14 -11.21 -0.75
C PRO A 165 8.23 -10.04 0.25
N LEU A 166 7.42 -10.10 1.31
CA LEU A 166 7.64 -9.24 2.47
C LEU A 166 8.86 -9.75 3.23
N ARG A 167 9.84 -8.88 3.47
CA ARG A 167 11.08 -9.23 4.15
C ARG A 167 11.49 -8.19 5.19
N PRO A 168 12.27 -8.61 6.20
CA PRO A 168 12.94 -7.71 7.13
C PRO A 168 14.20 -7.08 6.51
N TYR A 169 14.33 -5.77 6.65
CA TYR A 169 15.48 -5.00 6.19
C TYR A 169 16.02 -4.10 7.30
N ARG A 170 17.33 -3.82 7.29
CA ARG A 170 17.97 -2.82 8.16
C ARG A 170 18.39 -1.60 7.34
N TYR A 171 18.09 -0.40 7.84
CA TYR A 171 18.53 0.84 7.22
C TYR A 171 20.01 1.12 7.57
N GLU A 172 20.91 1.04 6.58
CA GLU A 172 22.35 1.14 6.81
C GLU A 172 22.88 2.56 6.63
N SER A 173 22.56 3.20 5.49
CA SER A 173 23.06 4.54 5.19
C SER A 173 22.20 5.26 4.15
N SER A 174 22.24 6.59 4.21
CA SER A 174 21.57 7.48 3.24
C SER A 174 22.61 8.08 2.30
N GLY A 175 22.44 7.88 1.01
CA GLY A 175 23.15 8.60 -0.05
C GLY A 175 22.35 9.80 -0.57
N GLU A 176 22.90 10.49 -1.57
CA GLU A 176 22.22 11.63 -2.21
C GLU A 176 21.00 11.18 -3.02
N LEU A 177 21.16 10.10 -3.78
CA LEU A 177 20.16 9.59 -4.75
C LEU A 177 19.53 8.26 -4.34
N ALA A 178 20.06 7.60 -3.31
CA ALA A 178 19.62 6.27 -2.91
C ALA A 178 19.88 5.99 -1.44
N VAL A 179 19.17 5.01 -0.89
CA VAL A 179 19.34 4.48 0.45
C VAL A 179 19.91 3.07 0.38
N ARG A 180 20.87 2.76 1.25
CA ARG A 180 21.36 1.39 1.42
C ARG A 180 20.61 0.70 2.55
N ILE A 181 20.13 -0.49 2.25
CA ILE A 181 19.46 -1.39 3.19
C ILE A 181 20.15 -2.76 3.17
N ALA A 182 20.10 -3.49 4.27
CA ALA A 182 20.53 -4.89 4.34
C ALA A 182 19.31 -5.80 4.51
N ASP A 183 19.13 -6.77 3.62
CA ASP A 183 18.15 -7.86 3.78
C ASP A 183 18.61 -8.75 4.94
N LEU A 184 17.80 -8.81 6.00
CA LEU A 184 18.16 -9.54 7.22
C LEU A 184 18.00 -11.06 7.09
N VAL A 185 17.40 -11.56 6.00
CA VAL A 185 17.29 -12.98 5.69
C VAL A 185 18.48 -13.45 4.88
N SER A 186 18.79 -12.77 3.78
CA SER A 186 19.88 -13.17 2.87
C SER A 186 21.25 -12.63 3.30
N GLY A 187 21.28 -11.53 4.07
CA GLY A 187 22.48 -10.77 4.38
C GLY A 187 22.96 -9.90 3.20
N GLU A 188 22.19 -9.80 2.12
CA GLU A 188 22.52 -8.99 0.95
C GLU A 188 22.29 -7.50 1.23
N GLU A 189 23.22 -6.67 0.79
CA GLU A 189 23.04 -5.22 0.80
C GLU A 189 22.44 -4.76 -0.53
N LEU A 190 21.39 -3.95 -0.45
CA LEU A 190 20.66 -3.41 -1.59
C LEU A 190 20.71 -1.89 -1.56
N GLU A 191 20.75 -1.29 -2.75
CA GLU A 191 20.58 0.14 -2.94
C GLU A 191 19.20 0.40 -3.54
N ILE A 192 18.41 1.25 -2.87
CA ILE A 192 17.03 1.57 -3.27
C ILE A 192 16.84 3.07 -3.51
N MET A 193 16.04 3.44 -4.51
CA MET A 193 15.78 4.84 -4.91
C MET A 193 14.81 5.60 -3.99
N ASP A 194 14.31 4.97 -2.92
CA ASP A 194 13.15 5.45 -2.18
C ASP A 194 13.53 6.11 -0.85
N ARG A 195 13.89 7.39 -0.90
CA ARG A 195 14.30 8.14 0.30
C ARG A 195 13.12 8.44 1.22
N GLY A 196 11.95 8.78 0.67
CA GLY A 196 10.75 9.12 1.43
C GLY A 196 10.19 7.94 2.22
N CYS A 197 10.34 6.70 1.74
CA CYS A 197 9.84 5.53 2.47
C CYS A 197 10.47 5.34 3.85
N LEU A 198 11.69 5.82 4.07
CA LEU A 198 12.39 5.75 5.37
C LEU A 198 12.44 7.10 6.08
N GLU A 199 11.66 8.08 5.63
CA GLU A 199 11.55 9.36 6.32
C GLU A 199 11.02 9.15 7.75
N GLY A 200 11.74 9.69 8.73
CA GLY A 200 11.46 9.53 10.15
C GLY A 200 12.13 8.33 10.81
N SER A 201 12.64 7.36 10.04
CA SER A 201 13.39 6.23 10.59
C SER A 201 14.86 6.61 10.84
N SER A 202 15.42 6.08 11.93
CA SER A 202 16.83 6.30 12.28
C SER A 202 17.77 5.33 11.55
N LEU A 203 19.03 5.71 11.37
CA LEU A 203 20.04 4.76 10.89
C LEU A 203 20.12 3.57 11.86
N GLY A 204 20.14 2.36 11.31
CA GLY A 204 20.05 1.11 12.04
C GLY A 204 18.61 0.65 12.34
N ALA A 205 17.58 1.44 12.01
CA ALA A 205 16.19 1.02 12.13
C ALA A 205 15.92 -0.23 11.29
N VAL A 206 15.05 -1.09 11.81
CA VAL A 206 14.65 -2.33 11.15
C VAL A 206 13.21 -2.21 10.71
N VAL A 207 12.94 -2.63 9.48
CA VAL A 207 11.64 -2.48 8.84
C VAL A 207 11.19 -3.77 8.15
N LEU A 208 9.88 -3.97 8.02
CA LEU A 208 9.27 -4.98 7.16
C LEU A 208 8.73 -4.31 5.90
N GLY A 209 9.10 -4.80 4.72
CA GLY A 209 8.61 -4.24 3.46
C GLY A 209 8.79 -5.20 2.29
N ARG A 210 8.25 -4.81 1.13
CA ARG A 210 8.47 -5.50 -0.15
C ARG A 210 9.39 -4.65 -1.00
N VAL A 211 10.58 -5.16 -1.28
CA VAL A 211 11.51 -4.54 -2.22
C VAL A 211 11.18 -5.04 -3.62
N VAL A 212 10.99 -4.10 -4.54
CA VAL A 212 10.52 -4.32 -5.90
C VAL A 212 11.41 -3.58 -6.91
N PRO A 213 11.52 -4.04 -8.15
CA PRO A 213 12.24 -3.31 -9.20
C PRO A 213 11.52 -2.00 -9.55
N ALA A 214 12.27 -0.90 -9.62
CA ALA A 214 11.79 0.39 -10.10
C ALA A 214 11.91 0.53 -11.64
N LEU A 215 12.86 -0.19 -12.25
CA LEU A 215 13.05 -0.27 -13.70
C LEU A 215 13.50 -1.68 -14.07
N PRO A 216 13.26 -2.15 -15.31
CA PRO A 216 13.86 -3.39 -15.81
C PRO A 216 15.38 -3.33 -15.68
N ASP A 217 15.98 -4.33 -15.01
CA ASP A 217 17.42 -4.42 -14.72
C ASP A 217 18.00 -3.21 -13.95
N GLY A 218 17.12 -2.44 -13.30
CA GLY A 218 17.47 -1.17 -12.68
C GLY A 218 17.50 -1.20 -11.16
N PRO A 219 17.43 -0.01 -10.54
CA PRO A 219 17.41 0.11 -9.09
C PRO A 219 16.11 -0.45 -8.51
N HIS A 220 16.16 -0.75 -7.22
CA HIS A 220 15.01 -1.24 -6.47
C HIS A 220 14.36 -0.10 -5.68
N MET A 221 13.18 -0.37 -5.14
CA MET A 221 12.45 0.53 -4.26
C MET A 221 11.55 -0.28 -3.32
N PHE A 222 10.96 0.37 -2.32
CA PHE A 222 9.87 -0.26 -1.58
C PHE A 222 8.55 -0.08 -2.34
N ALA A 223 7.73 -1.13 -2.38
CA ALA A 223 6.40 -1.06 -3.00
C ALA A 223 5.47 -0.07 -2.27
N SER A 224 5.58 -0.02 -0.95
CA SER A 224 4.84 0.83 -0.01
C SER A 224 5.76 1.26 1.14
N ARG A 225 5.34 2.22 1.97
CA ARG A 225 6.16 2.64 3.13
C ARG A 225 6.36 1.46 4.10
N PRO A 226 7.60 1.00 4.35
CA PRO A 226 7.85 -0.23 5.12
C PRO A 226 7.62 -0.03 6.62
N LEU A 227 7.08 -1.05 7.29
CA LEU A 227 6.69 -1.03 8.71
C LEU A 227 7.90 -1.12 9.63
N GLU A 228 8.17 -0.09 10.43
CA GLU A 228 9.25 -0.14 11.42
C GLU A 228 8.92 -1.12 12.55
N VAL A 229 9.86 -2.00 12.88
CA VAL A 229 9.73 -3.06 13.88
C VAL A 229 11.03 -3.22 14.67
N ASP A 230 10.96 -3.90 15.81
CA ASP A 230 12.17 -4.28 16.54
C ASP A 230 12.89 -5.48 15.91
N GLU A 231 14.18 -5.65 16.25
CA GLU A 231 15.03 -6.72 15.68
C GLU A 231 14.48 -8.13 15.92
N ILE A 232 13.84 -8.39 17.06
CA ILE A 232 13.30 -9.72 17.39
C ILE A 232 12.08 -10.01 16.50
N THR A 233 11.22 -9.03 16.27
CA THR A 233 10.09 -9.17 15.35
C THR A 233 10.59 -9.41 13.92
N ALA A 234 11.57 -8.63 13.47
CA ALA A 234 12.15 -8.77 12.14
C ALA A 234 12.78 -10.15 11.92
N TYR A 235 13.57 -10.61 12.89
CA TYR A 235 14.13 -11.96 12.88
C TYR A 235 13.01 -13.00 12.73
N ARG A 236 11.98 -12.96 13.58
CA ARG A 236 10.86 -13.92 13.49
C ARG A 236 10.15 -13.85 12.15
N ALA A 237 9.92 -12.66 11.59
CA ALA A 237 9.28 -12.49 10.29
C ALA A 237 10.09 -13.12 9.15
N GLY A 238 11.43 -13.03 9.21
CA GLY A 238 12.33 -13.56 8.17
C GLY A 238 12.50 -15.08 8.16
N TYR A 239 12.19 -15.77 9.26
CA TYR A 239 12.44 -17.22 9.42
C TYR A 239 11.19 -18.09 9.50
N ILE A 240 9.98 -17.53 9.37
CA ILE A 240 8.76 -18.33 9.28
C ILE A 240 8.53 -18.71 7.81
N GLU A 241 8.63 -20.01 7.52
CA GLU A 241 8.47 -20.53 6.15
C GLU A 241 7.08 -20.22 5.57
N PRO A 242 7.01 -19.83 4.28
CA PRO A 242 5.75 -19.77 3.55
C PRO A 242 5.07 -21.15 3.50
N GLY A 243 3.77 -21.21 3.77
CA GLY A 243 2.97 -22.45 3.57
C GLY A 243 2.14 -22.93 4.76
N SER A 244 2.17 -22.24 5.90
CA SER A 244 1.33 -22.56 7.08
C SER A 244 -0.15 -22.14 6.93
N GLY A 245 -0.56 -21.61 5.78
CA GLY A 245 -1.90 -21.05 5.55
C GLY A 245 -2.12 -19.69 6.24
N PHE A 246 -1.13 -19.20 6.98
CA PHE A 246 -1.15 -17.91 7.66
C PHE A 246 0.16 -17.16 7.40
N PRO A 247 0.14 -15.86 7.08
CA PRO A 247 1.36 -15.11 6.80
C PRO A 247 2.27 -15.05 8.03
N GLY A 248 3.44 -15.70 7.95
CA GLY A 248 4.35 -15.85 9.08
C GLY A 248 4.79 -14.51 9.69
N TRP A 249 5.03 -13.52 8.83
CA TRP A 249 5.38 -12.16 9.25
C TRP A 249 4.32 -11.52 10.15
N LEU A 250 3.03 -11.81 9.93
CA LEU A 250 1.94 -11.25 10.73
C LEU A 250 1.96 -11.81 12.15
N LEU A 251 2.28 -13.11 12.31
CA LEU A 251 2.45 -13.71 13.64
C LEU A 251 3.63 -13.08 14.38
N ALA A 252 4.71 -12.76 13.68
CA ALA A 252 5.86 -12.09 14.26
C ALA A 252 5.47 -10.69 14.76
N VAL A 253 4.76 -9.90 13.94
CA VAL A 253 4.23 -8.58 14.33
C VAL A 253 3.29 -8.70 15.52
N GLY A 254 2.35 -9.64 15.49
CA GLY A 254 1.38 -9.80 16.57
C GLY A 254 2.00 -10.22 17.90
N SER A 255 3.05 -11.06 17.85
CA SER A 255 3.84 -11.35 19.05
C SER A 255 4.63 -10.11 19.51
N GLY A 256 5.19 -9.32 18.59
CA GLY A 256 5.83 -8.04 18.91
C GLY A 256 4.90 -7.09 19.66
N PHE A 257 3.66 -6.97 19.18
CA PHE A 257 2.61 -6.19 19.81
C PHE A 257 2.24 -6.74 21.20
N HIS A 258 1.95 -8.04 21.32
CA HIS A 258 1.56 -8.65 22.59
C HIS A 258 2.67 -8.56 23.67
N ASP A 259 3.93 -8.62 23.25
CA ASP A 259 5.09 -8.47 24.14
C ASP A 259 5.39 -6.99 24.49
N GLY A 260 4.63 -6.03 23.94
CA GLY A 260 4.83 -4.59 24.13
C GLY A 260 6.07 -4.02 23.44
N ARG A 261 6.66 -4.77 22.48
CA ARG A 261 7.82 -4.34 21.68
C ARG A 261 7.42 -3.47 20.48
N ILE A 262 6.20 -3.65 20.00
CA ILE A 262 5.60 -2.89 18.90
C ILE A 262 4.36 -2.15 19.43
N PRO A 263 4.18 -0.87 19.09
CA PRO A 263 3.00 -0.12 19.52
C PRO A 263 1.72 -0.68 18.90
N GLU A 264 0.60 -0.49 19.62
CA GLU A 264 -0.73 -0.79 19.09
C GLU A 264 -1.00 0.00 17.80
N GLY A 265 -1.57 -0.65 16.79
CA GLY A 265 -1.88 -0.01 15.52
C GLY A 265 -0.65 0.57 14.82
N VAL A 266 0.52 -0.08 14.93
CA VAL A 266 1.76 0.34 14.24
C VAL A 266 1.57 0.53 12.73
N GLY A 267 0.59 -0.16 12.14
CA GLY A 267 0.20 -0.06 10.74
C GLY A 267 -0.77 1.09 10.41
N ARG A 268 -1.25 1.87 11.39
CA ARG A 268 -2.30 2.88 11.21
C ARG A 268 -1.80 4.14 10.49
N ARG A 269 -1.45 3.97 9.22
CA ARG A 269 -0.94 4.97 8.30
C ARG A 269 -1.26 4.52 6.88
N THR A 270 -1.51 5.47 5.99
CA THR A 270 -1.74 5.19 4.57
C THR A 270 -0.51 4.51 3.96
N ALA A 271 -0.73 3.37 3.29
CA ALA A 271 0.35 2.56 2.72
C ALA A 271 1.08 3.27 1.57
N HIS A 272 0.37 4.13 0.86
CA HIS A 272 0.90 4.86 -0.29
C HIS A 272 1.13 6.32 0.11
N VAL A 273 2.40 6.68 0.22
CA VAL A 273 2.83 8.06 0.10
C VAL A 273 3.54 8.13 -1.25
N LEU A 274 3.02 8.93 -2.17
CA LEU A 274 3.84 9.38 -3.28
C LEU A 274 4.96 10.22 -2.66
N ASP A 275 6.19 9.70 -2.71
CA ASP A 275 7.33 10.53 -2.37
C ASP A 275 7.51 11.53 -3.52
N ASP A 276 7.10 12.78 -3.29
CA ASP A 276 7.26 13.89 -4.25
C ASP A 276 8.70 14.01 -4.76
N ARG A 277 9.69 13.55 -3.97
CA ARG A 277 11.10 13.59 -4.38
C ARG A 277 11.45 12.55 -5.43
N LEU A 278 10.64 11.50 -5.60
CA LEU A 278 10.87 10.55 -6.68
C LEU A 278 10.68 11.19 -8.07
N MET A 279 9.93 12.30 -8.14
CA MET A 279 9.78 13.09 -9.35
C MET A 279 11.04 13.89 -9.71
N GLU A 280 11.95 14.13 -8.75
CA GLU A 280 13.24 14.78 -8.99
C GLU A 280 14.20 13.91 -9.83
N TYR A 281 13.93 12.60 -9.93
CA TYR A 281 14.73 11.66 -10.72
C TYR A 281 14.24 11.52 -12.17
N LEU A 282 13.19 12.22 -12.58
CA LEU A 282 12.80 12.28 -13.99
C LEU A 282 13.89 13.04 -14.76
N PRO A 283 14.42 12.50 -15.86
CA PRO A 283 15.36 13.23 -16.69
C PRO A 283 14.69 14.54 -17.13
N ALA A 284 15.34 15.67 -16.87
CA ALA A 284 14.90 16.96 -17.38
C ALA A 284 14.81 16.85 -18.92
N SER A 285 13.59 16.96 -19.44
CA SER A 285 13.32 16.93 -20.88
C SER A 285 13.70 18.24 -21.56
#